data_AF-A0A6P0LYU9-F1
#
_entry.id   AF-A0A6P0LYU9-F1
#
_cell.length_a   1.000
_cell.length_b   1.000
_cell.length_c   1.000
_cell.angle_alpha   90.00
_cell.angle_beta   90.00
_cell.angle_gamma   90.00
#
_symmetry.space_group_name_H-M   'P 1'
#
loop_
_entity.id
_entity.type
_entity.pdbx_description
1 polymer ?
#
loop_
_entity_poly.entity_id
_entity_poly.type
_entity_poly.pdbx_seq_one_letter_code
_entity_poly.pdbx_strand_id
1 'polypeptide(L)'
;MIYQQPRPKIPECSWQRPLGLGWDNPYTVRYPSNLDDGPWHGMPLGGFGAGCIGRSPRGDFNLWHLDGGEHIFKSLPACQFSVFEQPEHSLAQAYALCTQPPEDGKLGSWQWYPTQGKGEENTSEVSGHYHALYPRSWFTYQNVFQTELTCEQFSPIWAGCYQESSYPVAVFEWTAHNPTDTPITISIMLTWQNMVGWFTNAIKNPEVRVRDDGSPVYEYQPRWGDSTGNLNQWIVDNYRVGFVLDRVRLGDEIKEGEGQFCLATVTNPSMEVFYHGRWNPVGDGAEVWDTFATDGSLVDDQDETPAAPGEQIACAIAIRFTL
;
A
#
# COMPACT_ATOMS: atom_id res chain seq x y z
N MET A 1 32.46 -19.50 -0.83
CA MET A 1 31.47 -18.51 -0.37
C MET A 1 30.69 -18.07 -1.58
N ILE A 2 29.39 -18.33 -1.63
CA ILE A 2 28.53 -17.77 -2.69
C ILE A 2 28.38 -16.30 -2.30
N TYR A 3 28.97 -15.39 -3.08
CA TYR A 3 28.70 -13.96 -2.96
C TYR A 3 27.22 -13.76 -3.29
N GLN A 4 26.37 -13.66 -2.27
CA GLN A 4 24.99 -13.27 -2.45
C GLN A 4 25.02 -11.82 -2.96
N GLN A 5 24.40 -11.55 -4.10
CA GLN A 5 24.34 -10.17 -4.58
C GLN A 5 23.58 -9.32 -3.53
N PRO A 6 24.11 -8.15 -3.15
CA PRO A 6 23.51 -7.33 -2.10
C PRO A 6 22.14 -6.76 -2.49
N ARG A 7 21.75 -6.87 -3.77
CA ARG A 7 20.47 -6.40 -4.31
C ARG A 7 19.79 -7.49 -5.13
N PRO A 8 18.46 -7.57 -5.12
CA PRO A 8 17.73 -8.46 -6.02
C PRO A 8 18.01 -8.07 -7.48
N LYS A 9 18.25 -9.06 -8.33
CA LYS A 9 18.47 -8.83 -9.76
C LYS A 9 17.13 -8.57 -10.44
N ILE A 10 16.83 -7.30 -10.73
CA ILE A 10 15.66 -6.91 -11.52
C ILE A 10 15.93 -7.21 -13.01
N PRO A 11 15.03 -7.91 -13.73
CA PRO A 11 15.21 -8.18 -15.16
C PRO A 11 15.31 -6.89 -15.99
N GLU A 12 16.32 -6.82 -16.86
CA GLU A 12 16.53 -5.66 -17.76
C GLU A 12 15.37 -5.43 -18.73
N CYS A 13 14.58 -6.48 -19.02
CA CYS A 13 13.39 -6.39 -19.86
C CYS A 13 12.13 -5.90 -19.12
N SER A 14 12.22 -5.60 -17.81
CA SER A 14 11.10 -5.00 -17.08
C SER A 14 10.77 -3.63 -17.65
N TRP A 15 9.47 -3.31 -17.70
CA TRP A 15 9.06 -1.93 -17.88
C TRP A 15 9.59 -1.14 -16.68
N GLN A 16 10.21 0.02 -16.90
CA GLN A 16 10.77 0.82 -15.82
C GLN A 16 10.49 2.31 -16.00
N ARG A 17 10.33 3.01 -14.88
CA ARG A 17 10.07 4.44 -14.85
C ARG A 17 10.67 5.08 -13.60
N PRO A 18 11.38 6.21 -13.72
CA PRO A 18 11.81 6.98 -12.55
C PRO A 18 10.63 7.40 -11.68
N LEU A 19 10.79 7.32 -10.36
CA LEU A 19 9.77 7.79 -9.42
C LEU A 19 9.57 9.30 -9.59
N GLY A 20 8.32 9.77 -9.49
CA GLY A 20 7.98 11.18 -9.64
C GLY A 20 8.03 11.73 -11.07
N LEU A 21 8.44 10.93 -12.07
CA LEU A 21 8.38 11.36 -13.47
C LEU A 21 6.92 11.44 -13.93
N GLY A 22 6.41 12.66 -14.06
CA GLY A 22 5.07 12.96 -14.57
C GLY A 22 4.87 12.52 -16.02
N TRP A 23 3.64 12.53 -16.51
CA TRP A 23 3.28 12.04 -17.85
C TRP A 23 3.04 13.18 -18.82
N ASP A 24 3.72 13.14 -19.97
CA ASP A 24 3.52 14.10 -21.05
C ASP A 24 2.40 13.62 -21.97
N ASN A 25 1.32 14.40 -22.04
CA ASN A 25 0.16 14.15 -22.91
C ASN A 25 -0.33 12.68 -22.83
N PRO A 26 -0.71 12.17 -21.64
CA PRO A 26 -1.28 10.84 -21.54
C PRO A 26 -2.52 10.74 -22.43
N TYR A 27 -2.83 9.53 -22.89
CA TYR A 27 -4.06 9.27 -23.63
C TYR A 27 -5.26 9.83 -22.87
N THR A 28 -6.19 10.42 -23.61
CA THR A 28 -7.47 10.86 -23.07
C THR A 28 -8.60 10.28 -23.90
N VAL A 29 -9.65 9.84 -23.24
CA VAL A 29 -10.81 9.27 -23.93
C VAL A 29 -11.54 10.30 -24.79
N ARG A 30 -12.17 9.79 -25.86
CA ARG A 30 -12.93 10.61 -26.80
C ARG A 30 -14.37 10.86 -26.36
N TYR A 31 -14.98 9.91 -25.64
CA TYR A 31 -16.39 9.96 -25.23
C TYR A 31 -16.51 9.77 -23.72
N PRO A 32 -17.50 10.40 -23.05
CA PRO A 32 -17.70 10.28 -21.61
C PRO A 32 -18.01 8.86 -21.10
N SER A 33 -18.48 7.97 -21.98
CA SER A 33 -18.78 6.58 -21.65
C SER A 33 -17.56 5.66 -21.62
N ASN A 34 -16.45 6.09 -22.22
CA ASN A 34 -15.18 5.39 -22.15
C ASN A 34 -14.51 5.68 -20.80
N LEU A 35 -14.04 4.62 -20.14
CA LEU A 35 -13.29 4.74 -18.89
C LEU A 35 -11.90 5.34 -19.15
N ASP A 36 -11.54 6.34 -18.36
CA ASP A 36 -10.23 6.99 -18.37
C ASP A 36 -9.81 7.38 -16.96
N ASP A 37 -9.00 6.51 -16.35
CA ASP A 37 -8.47 6.71 -15.00
C ASP A 37 -7.14 7.49 -15.02
N GLY A 38 -6.72 7.94 -16.20
CA GLY A 38 -5.42 8.54 -16.43
C GLY A 38 -4.27 7.52 -16.45
N PRO A 39 -3.01 7.99 -16.38
CA PRO A 39 -1.85 7.13 -16.64
C PRO A 39 -1.29 6.45 -15.39
N TRP A 40 -1.82 6.73 -14.20
CA TRP A 40 -1.24 6.30 -12.91
C TRP A 40 -1.65 4.89 -12.52
N HIS A 41 -1.34 3.93 -13.38
CA HIS A 41 -1.55 2.50 -13.12
C HIS A 41 -0.23 1.81 -12.82
N GLY A 42 -0.30 0.83 -11.92
CA GLY A 42 0.79 -0.11 -11.68
C GLY A 42 0.35 -1.54 -11.98
N MET A 43 1.24 -2.47 -11.70
CA MET A 43 0.95 -3.90 -11.82
C MET A 43 -0.11 -4.29 -10.78
N PRO A 44 -1.15 -5.05 -11.15
CA PRO A 44 -2.15 -5.50 -10.20
C PRO A 44 -1.60 -6.56 -9.25
N LEU A 45 -2.08 -6.56 -8.01
CA LEU A 45 -1.81 -7.53 -6.96
C LEU A 45 -3.12 -8.22 -6.59
N GLY A 46 -3.20 -9.52 -6.83
CA GLY A 46 -4.38 -10.35 -6.60
C GLY A 46 -4.41 -11.56 -7.53
N GLY A 47 -4.93 -12.68 -7.02
CA GLY A 47 -5.10 -13.92 -7.78
C GLY A 47 -6.29 -13.89 -8.74
N PHE A 48 -6.35 -14.90 -9.62
CA PHE A 48 -7.46 -15.10 -10.53
C PHE A 48 -8.75 -15.39 -9.76
N GLY A 49 -9.79 -14.57 -10.01
CA GLY A 49 -11.08 -14.67 -9.32
C GLY A 49 -11.09 -14.15 -7.88
N ALA A 50 -9.95 -13.68 -7.36
CA ALA A 50 -9.82 -13.16 -6.00
C ALA A 50 -10.14 -11.66 -5.88
N GLY A 51 -10.23 -10.98 -7.02
CA GLY A 51 -10.11 -9.52 -7.10
C GLY A 51 -8.65 -9.06 -7.01
N CYS A 52 -8.40 -7.78 -7.28
CA CYS A 52 -7.05 -7.21 -7.20
C CYS A 52 -7.04 -5.76 -6.72
N ILE A 53 -5.87 -5.36 -6.23
CA ILE A 53 -5.53 -3.99 -5.90
C ILE A 53 -4.40 -3.50 -6.81
N GLY A 54 -4.39 -2.22 -7.15
CA GLY A 54 -3.29 -1.59 -7.89
C GLY A 54 -2.52 -0.62 -7.00
N ARG A 55 -1.19 -0.64 -7.15
CA ARG A 55 -0.29 0.33 -6.55
C ARG A 55 0.52 0.99 -7.65
N SER A 56 0.34 2.30 -7.84
CA SER A 56 0.91 3.01 -8.99
C SER A 56 2.42 3.26 -8.85
N PRO A 57 3.12 3.65 -9.92
CA PRO A 57 4.52 4.09 -9.86
C PRO A 57 4.79 5.28 -8.93
N ARG A 58 3.76 6.03 -8.50
CA ARG A 58 3.93 7.04 -7.45
C ARG A 58 4.05 6.43 -6.06
N GLY A 59 3.49 5.23 -5.85
CA GLY A 59 3.43 4.53 -4.56
C GLY A 59 2.04 4.51 -3.90
N ASP A 60 1.03 5.16 -4.50
CA ASP A 60 -0.36 5.14 -4.03
C ASP A 60 -1.09 3.84 -4.39
N PHE A 61 -1.83 3.27 -3.42
CA PHE A 61 -2.83 2.24 -3.69
C PHE A 61 -4.10 2.90 -4.19
N ASN A 62 -4.46 2.64 -5.45
CA ASN A 62 -5.44 3.45 -6.16
C ASN A 62 -6.43 2.70 -7.04
N LEU A 63 -6.21 1.42 -7.34
CA LEU A 63 -7.15 0.61 -8.10
C LEU A 63 -7.72 -0.47 -7.19
N TRP A 64 -9.02 -0.68 -7.25
CA TRP A 64 -9.74 -1.66 -6.44
C TRP A 64 -10.72 -2.43 -7.32
N HIS A 65 -10.36 -3.67 -7.68
CA HIS A 65 -11.22 -4.65 -8.34
C HIS A 65 -11.57 -5.75 -7.34
N LEU A 66 -12.10 -5.36 -6.19
CA LEU A 66 -12.39 -6.28 -5.09
C LEU A 66 -13.80 -6.86 -5.15
N ASP A 67 -14.70 -6.16 -5.82
CA ASP A 67 -16.02 -6.67 -6.18
C ASP A 67 -16.01 -7.13 -7.65
N GLY A 68 -16.57 -8.30 -7.90
CA GLY A 68 -16.40 -9.04 -9.14
C GLY A 68 -17.00 -8.30 -10.34
N GLY A 69 -16.14 -7.76 -11.21
CA GLY A 69 -16.57 -7.04 -12.41
C GLY A 69 -16.69 -5.52 -12.22
N GLU A 70 -16.48 -5.03 -10.99
CA GLU A 70 -16.55 -3.60 -10.68
C GLU A 70 -15.17 -2.95 -10.70
N HIS A 71 -15.17 -1.67 -11.08
CA HIS A 71 -13.97 -0.88 -11.25
C HIS A 71 -14.03 0.37 -10.36
N ILE A 72 -13.11 0.49 -9.41
CA ILE A 72 -12.92 1.73 -8.64
C ILE A 72 -11.47 2.17 -8.75
N PHE A 73 -11.25 3.35 -9.34
CA PHE A 73 -9.96 4.03 -9.35
C PHE A 73 -10.00 5.24 -8.41
N LYS A 74 -9.49 5.06 -7.19
CA LYS A 74 -9.42 6.08 -6.16
C LYS A 74 -8.30 5.78 -5.17
N SER A 75 -7.40 6.75 -4.98
CA SER A 75 -6.31 6.62 -4.01
C SER A 75 -6.82 6.56 -2.58
N LEU A 76 -6.25 5.66 -1.77
CA LEU A 76 -6.38 5.63 -0.31
C LEU A 76 -5.03 5.93 0.35
N PRO A 77 -4.74 7.21 0.67
CA PRO A 77 -3.45 7.60 1.21
C PRO A 77 -3.05 6.95 2.53
N ALA A 78 -4.04 6.53 3.33
CA ALA A 78 -3.83 5.82 4.59
C ALA A 78 -3.34 4.37 4.38
N CYS A 79 -3.47 3.82 3.18
CA CYS A 79 -2.83 2.56 2.79
C CYS A 79 -1.46 2.88 2.20
N GLN A 80 -0.38 2.69 2.95
CA GLN A 80 0.94 3.17 2.54
C GLN A 80 2.08 2.42 3.22
N PHE A 81 3.19 2.27 2.51
CA PHE A 81 4.49 1.99 3.10
C PHE A 81 5.22 3.28 3.44
N SER A 82 5.81 3.34 4.62
CA SER A 82 6.63 4.47 5.07
C SER A 82 7.95 3.95 5.60
N VAL A 83 9.02 4.74 5.44
CA VAL A 83 10.36 4.38 5.90
C VAL A 83 10.91 5.48 6.78
N PHE A 84 11.47 5.07 7.91
CA PHE A 84 12.32 5.86 8.79
C PHE A 84 13.77 5.39 8.63
N GLU A 85 14.71 6.32 8.56
CA GLU A 85 16.14 6.07 8.55
C GLU A 85 16.87 6.97 9.54
N GLN A 86 17.73 6.36 10.36
CA GLN A 86 18.62 7.05 11.30
C GLN A 86 20.04 6.45 11.20
N PRO A 87 20.95 7.09 10.42
CA PRO A 87 22.37 6.76 10.43
C PRO A 87 23.00 7.18 11.76
N GLU A 88 24.03 6.48 12.26
CA GLU A 88 24.61 6.71 13.61
C GLU A 88 25.02 8.18 13.89
N HIS A 89 25.40 8.93 12.86
CA HIS A 89 25.93 10.30 12.99
C HIS A 89 25.18 11.34 12.15
N SER A 90 23.94 11.05 11.74
CA SER A 90 23.11 11.98 10.95
C SER A 90 21.78 12.25 11.66
N LEU A 91 20.94 13.13 11.11
CA LEU A 91 19.57 13.29 11.60
C LEU A 91 18.68 12.19 11.03
N ALA A 92 17.67 11.79 11.82
CA ALA A 92 16.59 10.95 11.35
C ALA A 92 15.84 11.60 10.18
N GLN A 93 15.34 10.77 9.28
CA GLN A 93 14.40 11.17 8.24
C GLN A 93 13.32 10.09 8.07
N ALA A 94 12.09 10.51 7.83
CA ALA A 94 10.98 9.61 7.55
C ALA A 94 10.16 10.09 6.36
N TYR A 95 9.76 9.15 5.51
CA TYR A 95 8.96 9.43 4.32
C TYR A 95 7.87 8.38 4.10
N ALA A 96 6.66 8.83 3.83
CA ALA A 96 5.59 8.03 3.27
C ALA A 96 5.88 7.85 1.77
N LEU A 97 5.99 6.61 1.31
CA LEU A 97 6.59 6.26 0.02
C LEU A 97 5.63 6.46 -1.17
N CYS A 98 4.86 7.55 -1.14
CA CYS A 98 4.18 8.11 -2.29
C CYS A 98 4.79 9.45 -2.69
N THR A 99 5.04 9.65 -3.99
CA THR A 99 5.59 10.91 -4.52
C THR A 99 4.56 12.03 -4.65
N GLN A 100 3.31 11.77 -4.29
CA GLN A 100 2.21 12.73 -4.40
C GLN A 100 1.41 12.74 -3.08
N PRO A 101 1.39 13.86 -2.34
CA PRO A 101 0.53 14.00 -1.16
C PRO A 101 -0.96 14.02 -1.55
N PRO A 102 -1.86 13.70 -0.60
CA PRO A 102 -3.31 13.82 -0.79
C PRO A 102 -3.73 15.23 -1.15
N GLU A 103 -4.62 15.37 -2.13
CA GLU A 103 -5.13 16.68 -2.56
C GLU A 103 -6.17 17.26 -1.59
N ASP A 104 -6.78 16.41 -0.77
CA ASP A 104 -7.84 16.80 0.18
C ASP A 104 -7.32 17.24 1.56
N GLY A 105 -6.00 17.37 1.72
CA GLY A 105 -5.35 17.87 2.93
C GLY A 105 -5.30 16.88 4.10
N LYS A 106 -5.81 15.66 3.93
CA LYS A 106 -5.66 14.58 4.92
C LYS A 106 -4.21 14.18 5.05
N LEU A 107 -3.87 13.62 6.21
CA LEU A 107 -2.51 13.16 6.51
C LEU A 107 -1.49 14.30 6.40
N GLY A 108 -1.88 15.53 6.76
CA GLY A 108 -1.07 16.74 6.63
C GLY A 108 0.19 16.75 7.50
N SER A 109 0.25 15.92 8.55
CA SER A 109 1.46 15.75 9.37
C SER A 109 2.52 14.88 8.68
N TRP A 110 2.13 14.11 7.66
CA TRP A 110 3.02 13.16 7.00
C TRP A 110 4.00 13.86 6.06
N GLN A 111 5.26 13.40 6.10
CA GLN A 111 6.26 13.79 5.13
C GLN A 111 6.21 12.81 3.94
N TRP A 112 5.85 13.31 2.75
CA TRP A 112 5.72 12.51 1.54
C TRP A 112 7.04 12.40 0.77
N TYR A 113 7.24 11.30 0.06
CA TYR A 113 8.51 10.97 -0.60
C TYR A 113 8.86 11.97 -1.70
N PRO A 114 10.09 12.49 -1.75
CA PRO A 114 10.47 13.49 -2.74
C PRO A 114 10.60 12.88 -4.15
N THR A 115 10.24 13.67 -5.16
CA THR A 115 10.38 13.32 -6.59
C THR A 115 11.82 13.45 -7.11
N GLN A 116 12.70 14.05 -6.33
CA GLN A 116 14.13 14.24 -6.64
C GLN A 116 14.98 13.76 -5.47
N GLY A 117 16.12 13.14 -5.78
CA GLY A 117 17.15 12.76 -4.80
C GLY A 117 17.97 13.95 -4.33
N LYS A 118 18.78 13.74 -3.29
CA LYS A 118 19.78 14.68 -2.75
C LYS A 118 21.05 14.59 -3.60
N GLY A 119 21.13 15.35 -4.69
CA GLY A 119 22.37 15.54 -5.45
C GLY A 119 23.17 16.76 -4.99
N GLU A 120 24.44 16.85 -5.40
CA GLU A 120 25.20 18.11 -5.32
C GLU A 120 24.51 19.22 -6.14
N GLU A 121 24.78 20.49 -5.80
CA GLU A 121 24.19 21.65 -6.48
C GLU A 121 24.28 21.51 -8.02
N ASN A 122 23.13 21.26 -8.66
CA ASN A 122 22.89 21.11 -10.11
C ASN A 122 22.89 19.70 -10.75
N THR A 123 22.86 18.60 -10.00
CA THR A 123 22.49 17.29 -10.56
C THR A 123 21.24 16.73 -9.88
N SER A 124 20.07 16.83 -10.53
CA SER A 124 18.84 16.20 -10.03
C SER A 124 18.93 14.69 -10.23
N GLU A 125 19.44 13.97 -9.23
CA GLU A 125 19.42 12.51 -9.26
C GLU A 125 18.00 12.00 -9.07
N VAL A 126 17.67 10.90 -9.72
CA VAL A 126 16.37 10.24 -9.54
C VAL A 126 16.27 9.64 -8.15
N SER A 127 15.14 9.83 -7.47
CA SER A 127 14.92 9.29 -6.11
C SER A 127 14.63 7.78 -6.09
N GLY A 128 14.61 7.15 -7.27
CA GLY A 128 14.33 5.73 -7.43
C GLY A 128 13.64 5.40 -8.76
N HIS A 129 13.27 4.13 -8.91
CA HIS A 129 12.50 3.64 -10.05
C HIS A 129 11.40 2.67 -9.63
N TYR A 130 10.29 2.68 -10.37
CA TYR A 130 9.33 1.60 -10.40
C TYR A 130 9.63 0.69 -11.60
N HIS A 131 9.55 -0.62 -11.39
CA HIS A 131 9.74 -1.65 -12.40
C HIS A 131 8.53 -2.59 -12.44
N ALA A 132 8.16 -3.12 -13.61
CA ALA A 132 7.13 -4.14 -13.73
C ALA A 132 7.47 -5.18 -14.81
N LEU A 133 7.33 -6.45 -14.42
CA LEU A 133 7.31 -7.61 -15.30
C LEU A 133 6.37 -8.63 -14.67
N TYR A 134 5.07 -8.52 -15.00
CA TYR A 134 4.01 -9.31 -14.37
C TYR A 134 4.37 -10.80 -14.30
N PRO A 135 4.20 -11.45 -13.13
CA PRO A 135 3.43 -11.02 -11.96
C PRO A 135 4.23 -10.28 -10.87
N ARG A 136 5.43 -9.78 -11.19
CA ARG A 136 6.32 -9.09 -10.25
C ARG A 136 6.51 -7.63 -10.63
N SER A 137 6.55 -6.76 -9.63
CA SER A 137 6.96 -5.37 -9.78
C SER A 137 7.89 -4.97 -8.63
N TRP A 138 8.67 -3.92 -8.82
CA TRP A 138 9.65 -3.47 -7.84
C TRP A 138 9.59 -1.96 -7.69
N PHE A 139 9.77 -1.49 -6.47
CA PHE A 139 10.20 -0.13 -6.20
C PHE A 139 11.66 -0.18 -5.75
N THR A 140 12.50 0.65 -6.35
CA THR A 140 13.85 0.94 -5.86
C THR A 140 13.87 2.37 -5.33
N TYR A 141 14.46 2.58 -4.16
CA TYR A 141 14.60 3.90 -3.55
C TYR A 141 16.08 4.18 -3.37
N GLN A 142 16.55 5.29 -3.95
CA GLN A 142 17.96 5.66 -4.04
C GLN A 142 18.09 7.18 -3.85
N ASN A 143 19.26 7.62 -3.38
CA ASN A 143 19.64 9.04 -3.32
C ASN A 143 18.77 9.91 -2.40
N VAL A 144 17.87 9.33 -1.60
CA VAL A 144 17.09 10.03 -0.56
C VAL A 144 17.52 9.54 0.81
N PHE A 145 17.56 8.21 0.94
CA PHE A 145 18.15 7.48 2.05
C PHE A 145 19.63 7.16 1.78
N GLN A 146 20.43 6.96 2.82
CA GLN A 146 21.76 6.36 2.69
C GLN A 146 21.65 4.86 2.41
N THR A 147 20.61 4.23 2.97
CA THR A 147 20.24 2.84 2.72
C THR A 147 19.62 2.69 1.34
N GLU A 148 20.05 1.67 0.63
CA GLU A 148 19.47 1.30 -0.64
C GLU A 148 18.32 0.31 -0.38
N LEU A 149 17.11 0.72 -0.75
CA LEU A 149 15.91 -0.06 -0.48
C LEU A 149 15.31 -0.58 -1.78
N THR A 150 14.89 -1.84 -1.75
CA THR A 150 14.06 -2.44 -2.80
C THR A 150 12.84 -3.10 -2.18
N CYS A 151 11.65 -2.74 -2.65
CA CYS A 151 10.41 -3.45 -2.37
C CYS A 151 10.01 -4.21 -3.62
N GLU A 152 10.20 -5.53 -3.61
CA GLU A 152 9.56 -6.40 -4.57
C GLU A 152 8.11 -6.65 -4.13
N GLN A 153 7.17 -6.60 -5.08
CA GLN A 153 5.78 -6.91 -4.81
C GLN A 153 5.19 -7.82 -5.89
N PHE A 154 4.42 -8.82 -5.47
CA PHE A 154 3.82 -9.80 -6.36
C PHE A 154 2.62 -10.53 -5.75
N SER A 155 1.86 -11.19 -6.61
CA SER A 155 0.94 -12.26 -6.23
C SER A 155 1.42 -13.57 -6.86
N PRO A 156 1.17 -14.74 -6.22
CA PRO A 156 1.72 -16.03 -6.64
C PRO A 156 1.04 -16.58 -7.91
N ILE A 157 1.33 -15.99 -9.07
CA ILE A 157 0.74 -16.34 -10.36
C ILE A 157 1.76 -17.06 -11.24
N TRP A 158 1.47 -18.31 -11.62
CA TRP A 158 2.29 -19.01 -12.62
C TRP A 158 1.51 -20.07 -13.41
N ALA A 159 2.02 -20.39 -14.59
CA ALA A 159 1.39 -21.31 -15.51
C ALA A 159 1.23 -22.72 -14.91
N GLY A 160 0.08 -23.34 -15.13
CA GLY A 160 -0.24 -24.68 -14.64
C GLY A 160 -0.58 -24.75 -13.14
N CYS A 161 -0.62 -23.62 -12.43
CA CYS A 161 -1.06 -23.55 -11.04
C CYS A 161 -2.45 -22.94 -10.93
N TYR A 162 -3.36 -23.67 -10.29
CA TYR A 162 -4.77 -23.30 -10.16
C TYR A 162 -5.17 -22.97 -8.71
N GLN A 163 -4.31 -23.27 -7.74
CA GLN A 163 -4.58 -23.02 -6.32
C GLN A 163 -3.95 -21.70 -5.88
N GLU A 164 -2.62 -21.60 -5.83
CA GLU A 164 -1.95 -20.37 -5.39
C GLU A 164 -2.25 -19.19 -6.33
N SER A 165 -2.36 -19.45 -7.64
CA SER A 165 -2.77 -18.43 -8.61
C SER A 165 -4.17 -17.87 -8.35
N SER A 166 -5.00 -18.48 -7.50
CA SER A 166 -6.33 -17.98 -7.11
C SER A 166 -6.34 -17.26 -5.76
N TYR A 167 -5.20 -17.10 -5.09
CA TYR A 167 -5.19 -16.54 -3.73
C TYR A 167 -5.40 -15.02 -3.70
N PRO A 168 -6.22 -14.49 -2.76
CA PRO A 168 -6.34 -13.06 -2.49
C PRO A 168 -5.15 -12.55 -1.66
N VAL A 169 -3.92 -12.69 -2.19
CA VAL A 169 -2.69 -12.36 -1.46
C VAL A 169 -1.74 -11.53 -2.30
N ALA A 170 -1.13 -10.53 -1.65
CA ALA A 170 0.00 -9.77 -2.15
C ALA A 170 1.18 -9.96 -1.18
N VAL A 171 2.37 -10.17 -1.72
CA VAL A 171 3.61 -10.23 -0.96
C VAL A 171 4.40 -8.96 -1.24
N PHE A 172 4.95 -8.35 -0.18
CA PHE A 172 5.88 -7.23 -0.27
C PHE A 172 7.20 -7.63 0.39
N GLU A 173 8.18 -7.98 -0.43
CA GLU A 173 9.50 -8.41 0.01
C GLU A 173 10.46 -7.21 -0.01
N TRP A 174 10.88 -6.81 1.19
CA TRP A 174 11.79 -5.70 1.39
C TRP A 174 13.24 -6.19 1.49
N THR A 175 14.11 -5.62 0.66
CA THR A 175 15.56 -5.75 0.76
C THR A 175 16.14 -4.39 1.14
N ALA A 176 16.96 -4.37 2.19
CA ALA A 176 17.68 -3.17 2.63
C ALA A 176 19.18 -3.44 2.64
N HIS A 177 19.94 -2.57 2.00
CA HIS A 177 21.40 -2.65 1.93
C HIS A 177 22.01 -1.36 2.48
N ASN A 178 22.88 -1.48 3.47
CA ASN A 178 23.71 -0.40 3.98
C ASN A 178 25.04 -0.36 3.19
N PRO A 179 25.27 0.64 2.31
CA PRO A 179 26.51 0.76 1.55
C PRO A 179 27.62 1.49 2.34
N THR A 180 27.34 1.95 3.55
CA THR A 180 28.25 2.75 4.38
C THR A 180 29.10 1.87 5.31
N ASP A 181 30.02 2.49 6.04
CA ASP A 181 30.84 1.85 7.08
C ASP A 181 30.31 2.09 8.51
N THR A 182 29.13 2.71 8.65
CA THR A 182 28.49 2.99 9.93
C THR A 182 27.10 2.34 10.03
N PRO A 183 26.67 1.89 11.22
CA PRO A 183 25.33 1.38 11.43
C PRO A 183 24.23 2.35 10.98
N ILE A 184 23.19 1.80 10.34
CA ILE A 184 21.98 2.54 10.00
C ILE A 184 20.76 1.83 10.58
N THR A 185 19.99 2.53 11.41
CA THR A 185 18.70 2.02 11.91
C THR A 185 17.59 2.37 10.93
N ILE A 186 16.82 1.36 10.53
CA ILE A 186 15.73 1.49 9.57
C ILE A 186 14.45 0.97 10.22
N SER A 187 13.34 1.69 10.00
CA SER A 187 12.00 1.16 10.27
C SER A 187 11.15 1.20 9.00
N ILE A 188 10.50 0.08 8.69
CA ILE A 188 9.56 -0.02 7.56
C ILE A 188 8.17 -0.21 8.15
N MET A 189 7.30 0.76 7.90
CA MET A 189 5.91 0.76 8.35
C MET A 189 4.97 0.46 7.19
N LEU A 190 3.96 -0.37 7.43
CA LEU A 190 2.78 -0.51 6.59
C LEU A 190 1.57 -0.02 7.38
N THR A 191 0.86 0.97 6.83
CA THR A 191 -0.45 1.41 7.30
C THR A 191 -1.54 0.88 6.38
N TRP A 192 -2.69 0.52 6.94
CA TRP A 192 -3.82 0.05 6.15
C TRP A 192 -5.16 0.50 6.74
N GLN A 193 -5.99 1.10 5.89
CA GLN A 193 -7.35 1.50 6.26
C GLN A 193 -8.29 0.30 6.25
N ASN A 194 -9.12 0.17 7.28
CA ASN A 194 -10.10 -0.90 7.34
C ASN A 194 -11.29 -0.60 6.42
N MET A 195 -11.24 -1.24 5.25
CA MET A 195 -12.20 -1.11 4.14
C MET A 195 -13.16 -2.31 4.02
N VAL A 196 -13.28 -3.14 5.06
CA VAL A 196 -14.25 -4.26 5.08
C VAL A 196 -15.67 -3.69 4.86
N GLY A 197 -16.40 -4.27 3.91
CA GLY A 197 -17.76 -3.87 3.55
C GLY A 197 -17.89 -2.61 2.69
N TRP A 198 -16.79 -2.04 2.18
CA TRP A 198 -16.85 -0.87 1.29
C TRP A 198 -17.23 -1.24 -0.15
N PHE A 199 -16.82 -2.42 -0.60
CA PHE A 199 -16.98 -2.93 -1.97
C PHE A 199 -18.23 -3.80 -2.05
N THR A 200 -19.38 -3.17 -1.88
CA THR A 200 -20.70 -3.81 -1.93
C THR A 200 -21.68 -2.82 -2.50
N ASN A 201 -22.54 -3.28 -3.39
CA ASN A 201 -23.53 -2.38 -3.98
C ASN A 201 -24.53 -1.88 -2.93
N ALA A 202 -24.58 -0.56 -2.72
CA ALA A 202 -25.54 0.09 -1.84
C ALA A 202 -26.94 0.16 -2.48
N ILE A 203 -27.05 0.00 -3.81
CA ILE A 203 -28.29 0.06 -4.56
C ILE A 203 -29.05 -1.26 -4.39
N LYS A 204 -30.28 -1.20 -3.86
CA LYS A 204 -31.09 -2.40 -3.56
C LYS A 204 -31.65 -3.11 -4.80
N ASN A 205 -31.99 -2.33 -5.84
CA ASN A 205 -32.56 -2.83 -7.09
C ASN A 205 -31.81 -2.19 -8.26
N PRO A 206 -30.56 -2.61 -8.50
CA PRO A 206 -29.74 -2.02 -9.53
C PRO A 206 -30.26 -2.39 -10.92
N GLU A 207 -30.38 -1.38 -11.77
CA GLU A 207 -30.82 -1.57 -13.16
C GLU A 207 -29.62 -1.74 -14.09
N VAL A 208 -29.80 -2.51 -15.16
CA VAL A 208 -28.85 -2.56 -16.26
C VAL A 208 -29.26 -1.50 -17.28
N ARG A 209 -28.38 -0.53 -17.50
CA ARG A 209 -28.53 0.49 -18.53
C ARG A 209 -27.63 0.17 -19.71
N VAL A 210 -27.95 0.70 -20.88
CA VAL A 210 -27.07 0.63 -22.05
C VAL A 210 -26.49 2.02 -22.27
N ARG A 211 -25.17 2.12 -22.31
CA ARG A 211 -24.45 3.38 -22.60
C ARG A 211 -24.64 3.78 -24.07
N ASP A 212 -24.25 5.00 -24.41
CA ASP A 212 -24.31 5.51 -25.79
C ASP A 212 -23.41 4.73 -26.77
N ASP A 213 -22.37 4.07 -26.27
CA ASP A 213 -21.50 3.15 -27.02
C ASP A 213 -22.08 1.73 -27.19
N GLY A 214 -23.29 1.46 -26.66
CA GLY A 214 -23.96 0.17 -26.73
C GLY A 214 -23.53 -0.85 -25.68
N SER A 215 -22.60 -0.52 -24.79
CA SER A 215 -22.17 -1.40 -23.70
C SER A 215 -23.21 -1.41 -22.56
N PRO A 216 -23.48 -2.59 -21.96
CA PRO A 216 -24.28 -2.65 -20.73
C PRO A 216 -23.46 -2.08 -19.57
N VAL A 217 -24.12 -1.31 -18.71
CA VAL A 217 -23.59 -0.86 -17.42
C VAL A 217 -24.58 -1.22 -16.33
N TYR A 218 -24.06 -1.90 -15.32
CA TYR A 218 -24.79 -2.19 -14.10
C TYR A 218 -24.70 -0.99 -13.16
N GLU A 219 -25.82 -0.60 -12.56
CA GLU A 219 -25.79 0.44 -11.53
C GLU A 219 -25.04 -0.05 -10.29
N TYR A 220 -23.92 0.60 -10.01
CA TYR A 220 -23.09 0.29 -8.86
C TYR A 220 -22.80 1.53 -8.04
N GLN A 221 -23.04 1.44 -6.73
CA GLN A 221 -22.60 2.45 -5.77
C GLN A 221 -21.91 1.74 -4.60
N PRO A 222 -20.57 1.81 -4.48
CA PRO A 222 -19.89 1.22 -3.34
C PRO A 222 -20.27 1.95 -2.06
N ARG A 223 -20.19 1.26 -0.93
CA ARG A 223 -20.28 1.85 0.41
C ARG A 223 -18.93 2.48 0.81
N TRP A 224 -18.35 3.23 -0.12
CA TRP A 224 -17.03 3.83 0.06
C TRP A 224 -16.98 4.69 1.32
N GLY A 225 -16.04 4.39 2.22
CA GLY A 225 -15.92 5.13 3.47
C GLY A 225 -16.82 4.66 4.61
N ASP A 226 -17.73 3.71 4.39
CA ASP A 226 -18.57 3.15 5.46
C ASP A 226 -17.79 2.09 6.24
N SER A 227 -17.09 2.53 7.27
CA SER A 227 -16.41 1.65 8.22
C SER A 227 -17.25 1.35 9.46
N THR A 228 -18.57 1.61 9.46
CA THR A 228 -19.39 1.40 10.67
C THR A 228 -19.32 -0.06 11.14
N GLY A 229 -18.83 -0.25 12.37
CA GLY A 229 -18.63 -1.57 12.96
C GLY A 229 -17.31 -2.25 12.57
N ASN A 230 -16.44 -1.61 11.78
CA ASN A 230 -15.11 -2.13 11.47
C ASN A 230 -14.24 -2.12 12.73
N LEU A 231 -13.40 -3.14 12.91
CA LEU A 231 -12.47 -3.26 14.03
C LEU A 231 -11.18 -3.95 13.57
N ASN A 232 -10.08 -3.70 14.28
CA ASN A 232 -8.75 -4.22 13.94
C ASN A 232 -8.22 -5.04 15.12
N GLN A 233 -7.86 -6.29 14.88
CA GLN A 233 -7.37 -7.21 15.92
C GLN A 233 -5.91 -7.53 15.71
N TRP A 234 -5.09 -7.30 16.74
CA TRP A 234 -3.67 -7.67 16.71
C TRP A 234 -3.51 -9.16 16.99
N ILE A 235 -2.81 -9.87 16.10
CA ILE A 235 -2.61 -11.31 16.19
C ILE A 235 -1.11 -11.60 16.23
N VAL A 236 -0.73 -12.46 17.19
CA VAL A 236 0.62 -13.02 17.31
C VAL A 236 0.52 -14.54 17.22
N ASP A 237 1.23 -15.13 16.27
CA ASP A 237 1.35 -16.58 16.09
C ASP A 237 2.81 -16.97 15.86
N ASN A 238 3.46 -17.47 16.91
CA ASN A 238 4.88 -17.84 16.91
C ASN A 238 5.78 -16.70 16.40
N TYR A 239 6.38 -16.86 15.22
CA TYR A 239 7.25 -15.88 14.57
C TYR A 239 6.50 -14.98 13.59
N ARG A 240 5.17 -14.89 13.70
CA ARG A 240 4.31 -14.08 12.82
C ARG A 240 3.49 -13.13 13.66
N VAL A 241 3.36 -11.91 13.15
CA VAL A 241 2.65 -10.81 13.80
C VAL A 241 1.90 -10.02 12.74
N GLY A 242 0.73 -9.48 13.08
CA GLY A 242 -0.09 -8.76 12.12
C GLY A 242 -1.45 -8.34 12.65
N PHE A 243 -2.21 -7.66 11.79
CA PHE A 243 -3.60 -7.31 12.06
C PHE A 243 -4.57 -8.10 11.19
N VAL A 244 -5.65 -8.57 11.80
CA VAL A 244 -6.89 -8.96 11.11
C VAL A 244 -7.86 -7.80 11.20
N LEU A 245 -8.31 -7.32 10.05
CA LEU A 245 -9.28 -6.24 9.90
C LEU A 245 -10.62 -6.89 9.60
N ASP A 246 -11.59 -6.71 10.50
CA ASP A 246 -12.91 -7.31 10.40
C ASP A 246 -14.00 -6.24 10.57
N ARG A 247 -15.26 -6.67 10.50
CA ARG A 247 -16.46 -5.88 10.77
C ARG A 247 -17.39 -6.69 11.66
N VAL A 248 -18.03 -6.02 12.63
CA VAL A 248 -19.08 -6.64 13.45
C VAL A 248 -20.19 -7.18 12.55
N ARG A 249 -20.49 -8.48 12.69
CA ARG A 249 -21.52 -9.18 11.94
C ARG A 249 -22.79 -9.31 12.76
N LEU A 250 -23.94 -9.23 12.10
CA LEU A 250 -25.25 -9.39 12.73
C LEU A 250 -25.78 -10.83 12.68
N GLY A 251 -25.09 -11.73 11.99
CA GLY A 251 -25.45 -13.15 11.88
C GLY A 251 -24.27 -14.00 11.41
N ASP A 252 -24.47 -15.32 11.39
CA ASP A 252 -23.42 -16.30 11.12
C ASP A 252 -23.17 -16.54 9.62
N GLU A 253 -24.14 -16.19 8.76
CA GLU A 253 -24.02 -16.33 7.30
C GLU A 253 -23.20 -15.18 6.71
N ILE A 254 -22.08 -15.52 6.04
CA ILE A 254 -21.22 -14.54 5.37
C ILE A 254 -21.93 -14.04 4.11
N LYS A 255 -22.13 -12.73 4.04
CA LYS A 255 -22.73 -12.05 2.88
C LYS A 255 -21.67 -11.39 1.99
N GLU A 256 -22.08 -11.01 0.79
CA GLU A 256 -21.28 -10.13 -0.07
C GLU A 256 -20.88 -8.86 0.71
N GLY A 257 -19.61 -8.47 0.60
CA GLY A 257 -19.04 -7.37 1.37
C GLY A 257 -18.54 -7.73 2.76
N GLU A 258 -18.98 -8.86 3.32
CA GLU A 258 -18.46 -9.37 4.59
C GLU A 258 -17.23 -10.23 4.33
N GLY A 259 -16.21 -10.02 5.16
CA GLY A 259 -14.90 -10.65 4.97
C GLY A 259 -13.88 -9.97 5.86
N GLN A 260 -12.60 -10.21 5.55
CA GLN A 260 -11.50 -9.67 6.34
C GLN A 260 -10.37 -9.20 5.41
N PHE A 261 -9.63 -8.19 5.87
CA PHE A 261 -8.29 -7.91 5.36
C PHE A 261 -7.27 -8.40 6.39
N CYS A 262 -6.06 -8.70 5.93
CA CYS A 262 -4.97 -9.07 6.81
C CYS A 262 -3.67 -8.44 6.31
N LEU A 263 -2.91 -7.88 7.25
CA LEU A 263 -1.52 -7.51 7.06
C LEU A 263 -0.70 -8.27 8.09
N ALA A 264 0.32 -8.97 7.64
CA ALA A 264 1.17 -9.79 8.49
C ALA A 264 2.60 -9.76 8.01
N THR A 265 3.52 -9.97 8.94
CA THR A 265 4.94 -10.11 8.67
C THR A 265 5.53 -11.20 9.55
N VAL A 266 6.72 -11.66 9.17
CA VAL A 266 7.52 -12.58 9.97
C VAL A 266 8.49 -11.74 10.80
N THR A 267 8.61 -12.09 12.07
CA THR A 267 9.56 -11.47 13.00
C THR A 267 10.56 -12.50 13.51
N ASN A 268 11.71 -12.02 13.97
CA ASN A 268 12.72 -12.82 14.63
C ASN A 268 13.41 -11.98 15.73
N PRO A 269 14.22 -12.56 16.62
CA PRO A 269 14.80 -11.84 17.75
C PRO A 269 15.73 -10.66 17.42
N SER A 270 16.13 -10.48 16.16
CA SER A 270 16.94 -9.33 15.71
C SER A 270 16.11 -8.15 15.17
N MET A 271 14.77 -8.28 15.16
CA MET A 271 13.85 -7.25 14.71
C MET A 271 12.96 -6.80 15.85
N GLU A 272 12.73 -5.50 15.93
CA GLU A 272 11.69 -4.92 16.78
C GLU A 272 10.41 -4.76 15.97
N VAL A 273 9.27 -5.02 16.62
CA VAL A 273 7.94 -4.89 16.02
C VAL A 273 7.17 -3.87 16.82
N PHE A 274 6.66 -2.85 16.14
CA PHE A 274 5.75 -1.87 16.69
C PHE A 274 4.40 -1.92 16.00
N TYR A 275 3.34 -1.53 16.71
CA TYR A 275 2.01 -1.51 16.13
C TYR A 275 1.13 -0.38 16.68
N HIS A 276 0.12 0.02 15.90
CA HIS A 276 -0.95 0.90 16.35
C HIS A 276 -2.28 0.39 15.79
N GLY A 277 -3.14 -0.12 16.68
CA GLY A 277 -4.35 -0.84 16.29
C GLY A 277 -5.44 0.02 15.68
N ARG A 278 -5.53 1.30 16.06
CA ARG A 278 -6.65 2.16 15.65
C ARG A 278 -6.24 3.63 15.62
N TRP A 279 -6.27 4.23 14.43
CA TRP A 279 -6.05 5.67 14.23
C TRP A 279 -7.01 6.21 13.17
N ASN A 280 -7.22 7.54 13.11
CA ASN A 280 -8.15 8.18 12.19
C ASN A 280 -7.50 8.55 10.82
N PRO A 281 -7.82 7.82 9.72
CA PRO A 281 -7.26 8.08 8.38
C PRO A 281 -7.86 9.30 7.67
N VAL A 282 -8.89 9.93 8.25
CA VAL A 282 -9.51 11.16 7.75
C VAL A 282 -8.88 12.40 8.39
N GLY A 283 -8.10 12.23 9.47
CA GLY A 283 -7.40 13.30 10.17
C GLY A 283 -6.08 13.73 9.51
N ASP A 284 -5.24 14.40 10.29
CA ASP A 284 -3.89 14.83 9.89
C ASP A 284 -2.83 13.72 9.99
N GLY A 285 -3.18 12.59 10.62
CA GLY A 285 -2.34 11.41 10.74
C GLY A 285 -1.21 11.52 11.78
N ALA A 286 -1.22 12.54 12.64
CA ALA A 286 -0.18 12.74 13.67
C ALA A 286 -0.11 11.58 14.68
N GLU A 287 -1.25 10.94 14.97
CA GLU A 287 -1.38 9.78 15.87
C GLU A 287 -0.38 8.66 15.58
N VAL A 288 -0.08 8.43 14.29
CA VAL A 288 0.90 7.44 13.83
C VAL A 288 2.23 8.12 13.45
N TRP A 289 2.17 9.30 12.83
CA TRP A 289 3.34 9.90 12.20
C TRP A 289 4.34 10.48 13.19
N ASP A 290 3.89 11.07 14.29
CA ASP A 290 4.78 11.81 15.20
C ASP A 290 5.81 10.88 15.85
N THR A 291 5.38 9.70 16.30
CA THR A 291 6.27 8.69 16.87
C THR A 291 7.14 8.06 15.79
N PHE A 292 6.54 7.64 14.66
CA PHE A 292 7.28 7.02 13.56
C PHE A 292 8.37 7.93 12.97
N ALA A 293 8.09 9.22 12.79
CA ALA A 293 9.06 10.17 12.27
C ALA A 293 10.16 10.55 13.29
N THR A 294 9.89 10.39 14.58
CA THR A 294 10.85 10.71 15.64
C THR A 294 11.90 9.61 15.81
N ASP A 295 11.49 8.35 15.90
CA ASP A 295 12.40 7.24 16.20
C ASP A 295 12.08 5.91 15.51
N GLY A 296 11.14 5.93 14.56
CA GLY A 296 10.72 4.74 13.81
C GLY A 296 9.83 3.77 14.59
N SER A 297 9.43 4.10 15.81
CA SER A 297 8.50 3.29 16.62
C SER A 297 7.03 3.66 16.41
N LEU A 298 6.14 2.88 16.99
CA LEU A 298 4.72 3.18 17.18
C LEU A 298 4.37 3.03 18.67
N VAL A 299 3.15 3.40 19.05
CA VAL A 299 2.71 3.46 20.45
C VAL A 299 2.40 2.10 21.10
N ASP A 300 2.47 1.00 20.36
CA ASP A 300 2.16 -0.38 20.80
C ASP A 300 0.77 -0.54 21.43
N ASP A 301 -0.20 0.16 20.83
CA ASP A 301 -1.58 0.22 21.31
C ASP A 301 -2.50 -0.77 20.58
N GLN A 302 -3.31 -1.49 21.35
CA GLN A 302 -4.35 -2.40 20.86
C GLN A 302 -5.71 -1.82 21.19
N ASP A 303 -6.49 -1.50 20.16
CA ASP A 303 -7.85 -1.01 20.31
C ASP A 303 -8.77 -1.70 19.29
N GLU A 304 -9.53 -2.69 19.77
CA GLU A 304 -10.52 -3.42 18.99
C GLU A 304 -11.91 -2.77 19.01
N THR A 305 -12.03 -1.53 19.50
CA THR A 305 -13.31 -0.84 19.58
C THR A 305 -13.88 -0.65 18.17
N PRO A 306 -15.08 -1.20 17.88
CA PRO A 306 -15.69 -1.05 16.57
C PRO A 306 -15.94 0.42 16.24
N ALA A 307 -15.65 0.79 14.99
CA ALA A 307 -15.83 2.14 14.51
C ALA A 307 -17.30 2.58 14.60
N ALA A 308 -17.51 3.78 15.13
CA ALA A 308 -18.84 4.37 15.25
C ALA A 308 -19.40 4.77 13.87
N PRO A 309 -20.72 5.02 13.75
CA PRO A 309 -21.29 5.52 12.50
C PRO A 309 -20.60 6.78 12.00
N GLY A 310 -20.10 6.75 10.76
CA GLY A 310 -19.37 7.85 10.12
C GLY A 310 -17.89 7.94 10.48
N GLU A 311 -17.41 7.12 11.40
CA GLU A 311 -15.99 6.99 11.70
C GLU A 311 -15.30 6.07 10.69
N GLN A 312 -14.05 6.38 10.36
CA GLN A 312 -13.16 5.51 9.62
C GLN A 312 -11.95 5.21 10.50
N ILE A 313 -11.45 3.98 10.44
CA ILE A 313 -10.30 3.55 11.23
C ILE A 313 -9.27 2.84 10.36
N ALA A 314 -8.02 2.93 10.78
CA ALA A 314 -6.89 2.26 10.16
C ALA A 314 -5.98 1.66 11.25
N CYS A 315 -5.05 0.81 10.84
CA CYS A 315 -4.01 0.26 11.70
C CYS A 315 -2.63 0.49 11.06
N ALA A 316 -1.57 0.26 11.85
CA ALA A 316 -0.19 0.36 11.41
C ALA A 316 0.67 -0.74 12.05
N ILE A 317 1.59 -1.32 11.28
CA ILE A 317 2.65 -2.19 11.77
C ILE A 317 4.00 -1.65 11.27
N ALA A 318 5.00 -1.59 12.15
CA ALA A 318 6.35 -1.19 11.79
C ALA A 318 7.38 -2.24 12.25
N ILE A 319 8.38 -2.49 11.41
CA ILE A 319 9.50 -3.38 11.72
C ILE A 319 10.78 -2.54 11.72
N ARG A 320 11.48 -2.54 12.85
CA ARG A 320 12.75 -1.82 13.02
C ARG A 320 13.92 -2.78 13.20
N PHE A 321 15.03 -2.45 12.55
CA PHE A 321 16.29 -3.19 12.62
C PHE A 321 17.47 -2.28 12.29
N THR A 322 18.68 -2.70 12.67
CA THR A 322 19.93 -1.98 12.37
C THR A 322 20.78 -2.80 11.40
N LEU A 323 21.27 -2.14 10.34
CA LEU A 323 22.13 -2.68 9.28
C LEU A 323 23.59 -2.28 9.51
#